data_AF-A0A7W0QAD7-F1
#
_entry.id   AF-A0A7W0QAD7-F1
#
_cell.length_a   1.000
_cell.length_b   1.000
_cell.length_c   1.000
_cell.angle_alpha   90.00
_cell.angle_beta   90.00
_cell.angle_gamma   90.00
#
_symmetry.space_group_name_H-M   'P 1'
#
loop_
_entity.id
_entity.type
_entity.pdbx_description
1 polymer ?
#
loop_
_entity_poly.entity_id
_entity_poly.type
_entity_poly.pdbx_seq_one_letter_code
_entity_poly.pdbx_strand_id
1 'polypeptide(L)'
;PKPPSTQPTPRAAPSTSQPTQAIPRPPAAAPARPAERLGPPPGMTDADVTALYAKYVKAKQAVGEETGPGSFGKLLKTINSQAPKIMEQYKAKGVDFQVVVKDNQVVIRAKPKP
;
A
#
# COMPACT_ATOMS: atom_id res chain seq x y z
N PRO A 1 -6.79 -77.09 32.28
CA PRO A 1 -7.94 -76.52 33.01
C PRO A 1 -8.36 -75.15 32.42
N LYS A 2 -9.59 -75.07 31.88
CA LYS A 2 -10.34 -73.83 31.57
C LYS A 2 -11.45 -73.72 32.65
N PRO A 3 -12.17 -72.59 32.94
CA PRO A 3 -12.58 -71.49 32.04
C PRO A 3 -12.69 -70.12 32.79
N PRO A 4 -13.70 -69.24 32.56
CA PRO A 4 -13.93 -68.28 31.48
C PRO A 4 -14.00 -66.82 32.01
N SER A 5 -14.23 -65.82 31.14
CA SER A 5 -15.35 -64.85 31.29
C SER A 5 -15.23 -63.65 30.33
N THR A 6 -16.19 -63.61 29.40
CA THR A 6 -17.00 -62.44 28.98
C THR A 6 -16.34 -61.07 28.78
N GLN A 7 -16.36 -60.58 27.53
CA GLN A 7 -16.66 -59.16 27.29
C GLN A 7 -17.36 -58.96 25.92
N PRO A 8 -18.32 -58.02 25.80
CA PRO A 8 -19.41 -58.05 24.82
C PRO A 8 -19.16 -57.24 23.54
N THR A 9 -20.14 -57.36 22.64
CA THR A 9 -20.43 -56.65 21.39
C THR A 9 -20.44 -55.10 21.49
N PRO A 10 -20.86 -54.35 20.45
CA PRO A 10 -20.32 -54.18 19.09
C PRO A 10 -20.05 -52.67 18.79
N ARG A 11 -19.23 -52.30 17.79
CA ARG A 11 -19.32 -50.93 17.21
C ARG A 11 -18.67 -50.74 15.83
N ALA A 12 -19.51 -50.37 14.87
CA ALA A 12 -19.39 -49.37 13.79
C ALA A 12 -18.05 -49.13 13.04
N ALA A 13 -18.11 -49.33 11.71
CA ALA A 13 -17.81 -48.44 10.55
C ALA A 13 -16.58 -47.49 10.56
N PRO A 14 -16.15 -46.85 9.45
CA PRO A 14 -16.30 -47.08 7.99
C PRO A 14 -14.90 -47.14 7.30
N SER A 15 -14.81 -47.22 5.97
CA SER A 15 -13.59 -46.77 5.26
C SER A 15 -13.99 -46.03 3.99
N THR A 16 -14.43 -44.80 4.23
CA THR A 16 -14.70 -43.76 3.24
C THR A 16 -13.40 -42.97 3.00
N SER A 17 -13.06 -42.81 1.73
CA SER A 17 -12.40 -41.64 1.12
C SER A 17 -11.16 -41.03 1.78
N GLN A 18 -10.02 -41.10 1.07
CA GLN A 18 -8.97 -40.08 1.17
C GLN A 18 -9.14 -39.08 0.02
N PRO A 19 -9.73 -37.89 0.24
CA PRO A 19 -9.57 -36.78 -0.69
C PRO A 19 -8.18 -36.17 -0.52
N THR A 20 -7.47 -36.06 -1.65
CA THR A 20 -6.27 -35.24 -1.84
C THR A 20 -6.42 -33.89 -1.17
N GLN A 21 -5.54 -33.59 -0.22
CA GLN A 21 -5.41 -32.26 0.38
C GLN A 21 -4.96 -31.28 -0.69
N ALA A 22 -5.91 -30.55 -1.27
CA ALA A 22 -5.62 -29.37 -2.06
C ALA A 22 -5.14 -28.27 -1.10
N ILE A 23 -3.84 -27.98 -1.17
CA ILE A 23 -3.20 -26.84 -0.51
C ILE A 23 -4.02 -25.58 -0.86
N PRO A 24 -4.52 -24.80 0.12
CA PRO A 24 -5.16 -23.53 -0.15
C PRO A 24 -4.09 -22.59 -0.73
N ARG A 25 -4.20 -22.33 -2.04
CA ARG A 25 -3.50 -21.22 -2.68
C ARG A 25 -3.98 -19.92 -1.99
N PRO A 26 -3.09 -19.02 -1.59
CA PRO A 26 -3.52 -17.73 -1.06
C PRO A 26 -4.41 -17.04 -2.11
N PRO A 27 -5.51 -16.41 -1.70
CA PRO A 27 -6.38 -15.72 -2.65
C PRO A 27 -5.57 -14.67 -3.37
N ALA A 28 -5.53 -14.78 -4.70
CA ALA A 28 -5.06 -13.71 -5.56
C ALA A 28 -5.80 -12.44 -5.15
N ALA A 29 -5.03 -11.45 -4.68
CA ALA A 29 -5.56 -10.14 -4.32
C ALA A 29 -6.43 -9.65 -5.47
N ALA A 30 -7.72 -9.44 -5.21
CA ALA A 30 -8.63 -8.86 -6.16
C ALA A 30 -8.01 -7.56 -6.72
N PRO A 31 -8.18 -7.23 -8.01
CA PRO A 31 -7.80 -5.93 -8.50
C PRO A 31 -8.60 -4.91 -7.69
N ALA A 32 -7.90 -4.18 -6.82
CA ALA A 32 -8.46 -3.05 -6.12
C ALA A 32 -9.09 -2.15 -7.19
N ARG A 33 -10.39 -1.89 -7.05
CA ARG A 33 -11.14 -0.93 -7.87
C ARG A 33 -10.25 0.30 -8.05
N PRO A 34 -10.17 0.92 -9.23
CA PRO A 34 -9.45 2.17 -9.39
C PRO A 34 -10.16 3.20 -8.49
N ALA A 35 -9.73 3.29 -7.23
CA ALA A 35 -9.99 4.44 -6.39
C ALA A 35 -9.57 5.62 -7.25
N GLU A 36 -10.49 6.54 -7.52
CA GLU A 36 -10.32 7.71 -8.38
C GLU A 36 -8.91 8.27 -8.17
N ARG A 37 -7.97 7.82 -9.00
CA ARG A 37 -6.57 8.17 -8.82
C ARG A 37 -6.55 9.60 -9.28
N LEU A 38 -6.47 10.52 -8.33
CA LEU A 38 -6.03 11.87 -8.58
C LEU A 38 -4.81 11.73 -9.48
N GLY A 39 -4.97 12.12 -10.75
CA GLY A 39 -3.97 11.89 -11.77
C GLY A 39 -2.64 12.51 -11.34
N PRO A 40 -1.53 12.04 -11.90
CA PRO A 40 -0.25 12.63 -11.60
C PRO A 40 -0.30 14.14 -11.93
N PRO A 41 0.28 14.97 -11.06
CA PRO A 41 0.23 16.42 -11.21
C PRO A 41 1.00 16.83 -12.48
N PRO A 42 0.63 17.97 -13.09
CA PRO A 42 1.20 18.38 -14.37
C PRO A 42 2.74 18.52 -14.27
N GLY A 43 3.44 17.75 -15.11
CA GLY A 43 4.90 17.67 -15.13
C GLY A 43 5.53 16.51 -14.33
N MET A 44 4.73 15.65 -13.71
CA MET A 44 5.15 14.41 -13.05
C MET A 44 4.44 13.19 -13.63
N THR A 45 5.07 12.03 -13.51
CA THR A 45 4.45 10.72 -13.79
C THR A 45 3.94 10.07 -12.50
N ASP A 46 3.07 9.05 -12.62
CA ASP A 46 2.59 8.26 -11.47
C ASP A 46 3.76 7.60 -10.68
N ALA A 47 4.83 7.24 -11.40
CA ALA A 47 6.07 6.73 -10.82
C ALA A 47 6.80 7.80 -10.00
N ASP A 48 6.88 9.04 -10.48
CA ASP A 48 7.50 10.15 -9.75
C ASP A 48 6.73 10.45 -8.46
N VAL A 49 5.41 10.46 -8.52
CA VAL A 49 4.53 10.66 -7.34
C VAL A 49 4.73 9.55 -6.32
N THR A 50 4.80 8.30 -6.78
CA THR A 50 5.04 7.14 -5.91
C THR A 50 6.42 7.22 -5.26
N ALA A 51 7.46 7.56 -6.01
CA ALA A 51 8.81 7.72 -5.50
C ALA A 51 8.92 8.89 -4.51
N LEU A 52 8.21 9.99 -4.77
CA LEU A 52 8.12 11.13 -3.87
C LEU A 52 7.43 10.73 -2.56
N TYR A 53 6.33 9.99 -2.63
CA TYR A 53 5.62 9.52 -1.44
C TYR A 53 6.49 8.58 -0.60
N ALA A 54 7.22 7.65 -1.24
CA ALA A 54 8.15 6.77 -0.52
C ALA A 54 9.22 7.58 0.26
N LYS A 55 9.75 8.65 -0.35
CA LYS A 55 10.68 9.58 0.32
C LYS A 55 9.99 10.36 1.43
N TYR A 56 8.76 10.81 1.22
CA TYR A 56 7.96 11.54 2.20
C TYR A 56 7.71 10.69 3.45
N VAL A 57 7.29 9.43 3.27
CA VAL A 57 7.05 8.51 4.39
C VAL A 57 8.34 8.24 5.16
N LYS A 58 9.44 7.94 4.47
CA LYS A 58 10.75 7.76 5.12
C LYS A 58 11.19 9.01 5.90
N ALA A 59 11.03 10.19 5.31
CA ALA A 59 11.37 11.45 5.95
C ALA A 59 10.51 11.69 7.20
N LYS A 60 9.20 11.42 7.14
CA LYS A 60 8.29 11.59 8.27
C LYS A 60 8.61 10.64 9.41
N GLN A 61 8.88 9.37 9.08
CA GLN A 61 9.36 8.39 10.05
C GLN A 61 10.68 8.79 10.69
N ALA A 62 11.61 9.37 9.91
CA ALA A 62 12.90 9.83 10.43
C ALA A 62 12.80 10.99 11.42
N VAL A 63 11.78 11.84 11.30
CA VAL A 63 11.50 12.93 12.25
C VAL A 63 10.49 12.55 13.34
N GLY A 64 10.03 11.29 13.36
CA GLY A 64 9.05 10.80 14.34
C GLY A 64 7.61 11.28 14.12
N GLU A 65 7.27 11.75 12.91
CA GLU A 65 5.92 12.23 12.60
C GLU A 65 5.06 11.10 11.98
N GLU A 66 3.79 11.02 12.36
CA GLU A 66 2.92 9.91 11.94
C GLU A 66 2.57 9.96 10.45
N THR A 67 2.77 8.82 9.77
CA THR A 67 2.31 8.57 8.40
C THR A 67 1.15 7.59 8.42
N GLY A 68 -0.07 8.13 8.45
CA GLY A 68 -1.30 7.34 8.33
C GLY A 68 -1.81 7.19 6.88
N PRO A 69 -2.87 6.38 6.67
CA PRO A 69 -3.47 6.11 5.36
C PRO A 69 -3.96 7.36 4.61
N GLY A 70 -4.15 8.50 5.29
CA GLY A 70 -4.50 9.79 4.65
C GLY A 70 -3.32 10.62 4.15
N SER A 71 -2.08 10.23 4.45
CA SER A 71 -0.89 11.05 4.14
C SER A 71 -0.64 11.18 2.64
N PHE A 72 -0.88 10.10 1.89
CA PHE A 72 -0.75 10.09 0.43
C PHE A 72 -1.75 11.02 -0.25
N GLY A 73 -3.03 10.95 0.13
CA GLY A 73 -4.08 11.81 -0.42
C GLY A 73 -3.83 13.29 -0.11
N LYS A 74 -3.36 13.61 1.10
CA LYS A 74 -2.97 14.98 1.48
C LYS A 74 -1.80 15.48 0.63
N LEU A 75 -0.77 14.65 0.45
CA LEU A 75 0.38 14.96 -0.40
C LEU A 75 -0.06 15.27 -1.84
N LEU A 76 -0.84 14.38 -2.44
CA LEU A 76 -1.39 14.54 -3.79
C LEU A 76 -2.22 15.82 -3.94
N LYS A 77 -3.09 16.12 -2.97
CA LYS A 77 -3.93 17.33 -3.01
C LYS A 77 -3.09 18.60 -2.96
N THR A 78 -2.06 18.63 -2.10
CA THR A 78 -1.13 19.76 -2.01
C THR A 78 -0.38 19.95 -3.31
N ILE A 79 0.17 18.88 -3.89
CA ILE A 79 0.92 18.94 -5.13
C ILE A 79 0.04 19.42 -6.29
N ASN A 80 -1.16 18.84 -6.44
CA ASN A 80 -2.12 19.24 -7.48
C ASN A 80 -2.59 20.70 -7.33
N SER A 81 -2.65 21.23 -6.11
CA SER A 81 -3.04 22.63 -5.86
C SER A 81 -1.89 23.62 -6.13
N GLN A 82 -0.64 23.21 -5.92
CA GLN A 82 0.53 24.07 -6.07
C GLN A 82 1.12 24.04 -7.48
N ALA A 83 1.12 22.89 -8.13
CA ALA A 83 1.68 22.70 -9.46
C ALA A 83 1.21 23.76 -10.48
N PRO A 84 -0.10 24.06 -10.67
CA PRO A 84 -0.53 25.04 -11.65
C PRO A 84 -0.05 26.47 -11.32
N LYS A 85 -0.04 26.85 -10.05
CA LYS A 85 0.44 28.19 -9.61
C LYS A 85 1.92 28.37 -9.91
N ILE A 86 2.71 27.34 -9.67
CA ILE A 86 4.15 27.35 -9.92
C ILE A 86 4.43 27.34 -11.42
N MET A 87 3.70 26.54 -12.21
CA MET A 87 3.83 26.55 -13.66
C MET A 87 3.51 27.92 -14.26
N GLU A 88 2.45 28.57 -13.81
CA GLU A 88 2.06 29.90 -14.28
C GLU A 88 3.10 30.96 -13.88
N GLN A 89 3.51 30.98 -12.60
CA GLN A 89 4.48 31.95 -12.07
C GLN A 89 5.84 31.86 -12.78
N TYR A 90 6.32 30.64 -13.03
CA TYR A 90 7.64 30.40 -13.62
C TYR A 90 7.58 30.14 -15.13
N LYS A 91 6.40 30.22 -15.76
CA LYS A 91 6.15 29.84 -17.17
C LYS A 91 6.77 28.48 -17.54
N ALA A 92 6.63 27.52 -16.63
CA ALA A 92 7.25 26.20 -16.71
C ALA A 92 6.31 25.18 -17.35
N LYS A 93 6.88 24.18 -18.04
CA LYS A 93 6.12 23.07 -18.66
C LYS A 93 5.78 21.96 -17.68
N GLY A 94 6.42 21.95 -16.52
CA GLY A 94 6.16 21.00 -15.46
C GLY A 94 6.83 21.40 -14.14
N VAL A 95 6.60 20.61 -13.09
CA VAL A 95 7.17 20.86 -11.76
C VAL A 95 7.73 19.58 -11.17
N ASP A 96 8.98 19.63 -10.72
CA ASP A 96 9.62 18.58 -9.92
C ASP A 96 9.35 18.84 -8.43
N PHE A 97 8.71 17.91 -7.75
CA PHE A 97 8.56 17.97 -6.30
C PHE A 97 9.65 17.14 -5.63
N GLN A 98 10.23 17.67 -4.55
CA GLN A 98 11.26 17.03 -3.74
C GLN A 98 10.91 17.13 -2.27
N VAL A 99 11.06 16.02 -1.56
CA VAL A 99 10.95 15.98 -0.10
C VAL A 99 12.30 16.37 0.48
N VAL A 100 12.29 17.35 1.37
CA VAL A 100 13.46 17.77 2.16
C VAL A 100 13.07 17.79 3.63
N VAL A 101 13.98 17.39 4.51
CA VAL A 101 13.80 17.57 5.95
C VAL A 101 14.46 18.88 6.34
N LYS A 102 13.69 19.80 6.91
CA LYS A 102 14.18 21.10 7.36
C LYS A 102 13.57 21.42 8.73
N ASP A 103 14.38 21.87 9.68
CA ASP A 103 13.91 22.25 11.02
C ASP A 103 13.13 21.11 11.72
N ASN A 104 13.61 19.87 11.53
CA ASN A 104 12.97 18.64 12.01
C ASN A 104 11.55 18.39 11.42
N GLN A 105 11.20 19.09 10.33
CA GLN A 105 9.93 18.92 9.62
C GLN A 105 10.15 18.46 8.19
N VAL A 106 9.20 17.69 7.68
CA VAL A 106 9.21 17.26 6.28
C VAL A 106 8.55 18.31 5.42
N VAL A 107 9.35 18.99 4.60
CA VAL A 107 8.91 20.04 3.69
C VAL A 107 8.97 19.54 2.25
N ILE A 108 7.95 19.87 1.46
CA ILE A 108 7.92 19.57 0.03
C ILE A 108 8.37 20.84 -0.70
N ARG A 109 9.46 20.75 -1.44
CA ARG A 109 9.91 21.80 -2.36
C ARG A 109 9.48 21.47 -3.77
N ALA A 110 9.17 22.51 -4.53
CA ALA A 110 8.78 22.42 -5.92
C ALA A 110 9.82 23.17 -6.77
N LYS A 111 10.31 22.54 -7.82
CA LYS A 111 11.27 23.08 -8.77
C LYS A 111 10.63 23.10 -10.16
N PRO A 112 10.38 24.28 -10.75
CA PRO A 112 9.85 24.37 -12.11
C PRO A 112 10.81 23.72 -13.13
N LYS A 113 10.25 23.03 -14.12
CA LYS A 113 10.97 22.49 -15.28
C LYS A 113 10.70 23.37 -16.51
N PRO A 114 11.73 23.82 -17.23
CA PRO A 114 11.55 24.66 -18.43
C PRO A 114 10.78 23.94 -19.56
#